data_AF-A0A0F9D0H3-F1
#
_entry.id   AF-A0A0F9D0H3-F1
#
_cell.length_a   1.000
_cell.length_b   1.000
_cell.length_c   1.000
_cell.angle_alpha   90.00
_cell.angle_beta   90.00
_cell.angle_gamma   90.00
#
_symmetry.space_group_name_H-M   'P 1'
#
loop_
_entity.id
_entity.type
_entity.pdbx_description
1 polymer ?
#
loop_
_entity_poly.entity_id
_entity_poly.type
_entity_poly.pdbx_seq_one_letter_code
_entity_poly.pdbx_strand_id
1 'polypeptide(L)'
;SFDQLDSAQQADVLKDVETPPPPGERGDRSRQLQGIYGIREEDIVRSAQQVVGGTVNKVDLRHRVGEVNARLGAQLDIVTPKPEGRLPEPLEQARQEYYDIIRAKDEFGRTDWDRADEFLADQPAEVRQYIENKQELAIRQLPEPASGLLLELRDVRKKLEPYWDIRDQVLERYGLKDRLRAMTPAERDQFKLSDRQYARAMTEVRRRKDQWRRRHLQEDKLGVEWGYWSKLIRDRR
;
A
#
# COMPACT_ATOMS: atom_id res chain seq x y z
N SER A 1 -2.78 -5.24 46.06
CA SER A 1 -3.80 -4.19 46.29
C SER A 1 -3.15 -2.82 46.10
N PHE A 2 -3.87 -1.80 45.63
CA PHE A 2 -3.33 -0.43 45.50
C PHE A 2 -2.80 0.10 46.86
N ASP A 3 -3.41 -0.34 47.96
CA ASP A 3 -3.00 -0.05 49.34
C ASP A 3 -1.69 -0.73 49.78
N GLN A 4 -1.08 -1.58 48.95
CA GLN A 4 0.18 -2.28 49.25
C GLN A 4 1.38 -1.65 48.54
N LEU A 5 1.18 -0.58 47.77
CA LEU A 5 2.23 0.14 47.06
C LEU A 5 2.71 1.31 47.91
N ASP A 6 4.01 1.60 47.86
CA ASP A 6 4.54 2.81 48.51
C ASP A 6 4.09 4.09 47.79
N SER A 7 4.23 5.24 48.45
CA SER A 7 3.72 6.52 47.94
C SER A 7 4.35 6.95 46.60
N ALA A 8 5.55 6.46 46.25
CA ALA A 8 6.18 6.72 44.96
C ALA A 8 5.63 5.78 43.88
N GLN A 9 5.37 4.52 44.21
CA GLN A 9 4.73 3.53 43.34
C GLN A 9 3.26 3.86 43.07
N GLN A 10 2.53 4.38 44.07
CA GLN A 10 1.17 4.89 43.87
C GLN A 10 1.16 6.13 42.97
N ALA A 11 2.17 7.01 43.09
CA ALA A 11 2.31 8.18 42.23
C ALA A 11 2.65 7.80 40.77
N ASP A 12 3.44 6.74 40.55
CA ASP A 12 3.72 6.23 39.20
C ASP A 12 2.52 5.51 38.58
N VAL A 13 1.70 4.78 39.36
CA VAL A 13 0.44 4.21 38.86
C VAL A 13 -0.61 5.28 38.56
N LEU A 14 -0.56 6.44 39.25
CA LEU A 14 -1.41 7.60 38.97
C LEU A 14 -0.93 8.44 37.77
N LYS A 15 0.33 8.32 37.33
CA LYS A 15 0.83 9.01 36.13
C LYS A 15 0.33 8.40 34.83
N ASP A 16 -0.10 7.14 34.84
CA ASP A 16 -0.68 6.45 33.66
C ASP A 16 -2.20 6.62 33.53
N VAL A 17 -2.82 7.44 34.38
CA VAL A 17 -4.17 7.93 34.09
C VAL A 17 -4.02 9.12 33.16
N GLU A 18 -3.93 8.84 31.85
CA GLU A 18 -4.19 9.83 30.81
C GLU A 18 -5.43 10.62 31.22
N THR A 19 -5.23 11.90 31.55
CA THR A 19 -6.33 12.79 31.88
C THR A 19 -7.30 12.76 30.70
N PRO A 20 -8.56 12.30 30.87
CA PRO A 20 -9.50 12.31 29.77
C PRO A 20 -9.61 13.76 29.27
N PRO A 21 -9.50 14.01 27.95
CA PRO A 21 -9.50 15.37 27.44
C PRO A 21 -10.74 16.11 27.94
N PRO A 22 -10.61 17.39 28.32
CA PRO A 22 -11.67 18.13 28.96
C PRO A 22 -12.97 18.06 28.13
N PRO A 23 -14.14 17.97 28.79
CA PRO A 23 -15.42 17.88 28.10
C PRO A 23 -15.64 19.13 27.22
N GLY A 24 -15.46 18.94 25.91
CA GLY A 24 -15.41 20.01 24.90
C GLY A 24 -14.45 19.64 23.76
N GLU A 25 -13.21 19.32 24.11
CA GLU A 25 -12.16 18.96 23.14
C GLU A 25 -12.44 17.62 22.43
N ARG A 26 -13.10 16.67 23.11
CA ARG A 26 -13.58 15.42 22.47
C ARG A 26 -14.57 15.69 21.33
N GLY A 27 -15.49 16.64 21.53
CA GLY A 27 -16.49 17.02 20.53
C GLY A 27 -15.87 17.78 19.37
N ASP A 28 -14.92 18.67 19.66
CA ASP A 28 -14.20 19.44 18.64
C ASP A 28 -13.27 18.57 17.80
N ARG A 29 -12.53 17.67 18.43
CA ARG A 29 -11.68 16.70 17.73
C ARG A 29 -12.50 15.73 16.89
N SER A 30 -13.63 15.23 17.41
CA SER A 30 -14.55 14.38 16.63
C SER A 30 -15.11 15.12 15.41
N ARG A 31 -15.46 16.41 15.54
CA ARG A 31 -15.94 17.24 14.42
C ARG A 31 -14.84 17.53 13.41
N GLN A 32 -13.61 17.82 13.85
CA GLN A 32 -12.46 18.01 12.98
C GLN A 32 -12.13 16.74 12.19
N LEU A 33 -12.12 15.58 12.86
CA LEU A 33 -11.92 14.29 12.20
C LEU A 33 -13.03 14.00 11.18
N GLN A 34 -14.29 14.20 11.54
CA GLN A 34 -15.42 14.05 10.60
C GLN A 34 -15.28 14.97 9.37
N GLY A 35 -14.88 16.22 9.57
CA GLY A 35 -14.64 17.16 8.47
C GLY A 35 -13.49 16.70 7.55
N ILE A 36 -12.38 16.24 8.13
CA ILE A 36 -11.21 15.74 7.40
C ILE A 36 -11.56 14.49 6.58
N TYR A 37 -12.25 13.51 7.17
CA TYR A 37 -12.69 12.31 6.46
C TYR A 37 -13.76 12.62 5.40
N GLY A 38 -14.68 13.56 5.65
CA GLY A 38 -15.69 14.00 4.69
C GLY A 38 -15.08 14.63 3.43
N ILE A 39 -14.11 15.54 3.59
CA ILE A 39 -13.40 16.15 2.45
C ILE A 39 -12.68 15.09 1.61
N ARG A 40 -12.04 14.13 2.28
CA ARG A 40 -11.37 13.01 1.61
C ARG A 40 -12.36 12.17 0.78
N GLU A 41 -13.52 11.85 1.32
CA GLU A 41 -14.55 11.10 0.59
C GLU A 41 -15.07 11.86 -0.62
N GLU A 42 -15.39 13.15 -0.47
CA GLU A 42 -15.87 14.01 -1.55
C GLU A 42 -14.87 14.12 -2.71
N ASP A 43 -13.57 14.28 -2.40
CA ASP A 43 -12.52 14.37 -3.42
C ASP A 43 -12.36 13.06 -4.21
N ILE A 44 -12.50 11.91 -3.53
CA ILE A 44 -12.44 10.59 -4.16
C ILE A 44 -13.67 10.37 -5.04
N VAL A 45 -14.88 10.67 -4.54
CA VAL A 45 -16.13 10.54 -5.29
C VAL A 45 -16.14 11.43 -6.52
N ARG A 46 -15.68 12.69 -6.40
CA ARG A 46 -15.55 13.61 -7.53
C ARG A 46 -14.60 13.07 -8.60
N SER A 47 -13.46 12.50 -8.19
CA SER A 47 -12.51 11.88 -9.12
C SER A 47 -13.12 10.66 -9.82
N ALA A 48 -13.89 9.84 -9.09
CA ALA A 48 -14.59 8.69 -9.65
C ALA A 48 -15.66 9.10 -10.68
N GLN A 49 -16.43 10.15 -10.39
CA GLN A 49 -17.39 10.71 -11.35
C GLN A 49 -16.72 11.21 -12.63
N GLN A 50 -15.53 11.79 -12.54
CA GLN A 50 -14.77 12.22 -13.72
C GLN A 50 -14.29 11.03 -14.58
N VAL A 51 -14.02 9.87 -13.96
CA VAL A 51 -13.73 8.63 -14.70
C VAL A 51 -14.98 8.14 -15.44
N VAL A 52 -16.12 8.08 -14.76
CA VAL A 52 -17.40 7.67 -15.38
C VAL A 52 -17.77 8.61 -16.53
N GLY A 53 -17.52 9.91 -16.37
CA GLY A 53 -17.71 10.93 -17.41
C GLY A 53 -16.62 10.96 -18.49
N GLY A 54 -15.65 10.04 -18.47
CA GLY A 54 -14.58 9.94 -19.47
C GLY A 54 -13.59 11.12 -19.50
N THR A 55 -13.59 11.97 -18.48
CA THR A 55 -12.73 13.16 -18.40
C THR A 55 -11.33 12.81 -17.90
N VAL A 56 -11.21 11.76 -17.08
CA VAL A 56 -9.93 11.23 -16.58
C VAL A 56 -9.95 9.71 -16.67
N ASN A 57 -8.78 9.08 -16.75
CA ASN A 57 -8.70 7.62 -16.80
C ASN A 57 -8.58 7.01 -15.38
N LYS A 58 -8.68 5.68 -15.27
CA LYS A 58 -8.57 4.97 -13.99
C LYS A 58 -7.18 5.09 -13.34
N VAL A 59 -6.11 5.28 -14.12
CA VAL A 59 -4.76 5.51 -13.59
C VAL A 59 -4.70 6.85 -12.85
N ASP A 60 -5.28 7.90 -13.44
CA ASP A 60 -5.37 9.22 -12.84
C ASP A 60 -6.20 9.20 -11.55
N LEU A 61 -7.32 8.47 -11.53
CA LEU A 61 -8.12 8.26 -10.31
C LEU A 61 -7.26 7.66 -9.19
N ARG A 62 -6.49 6.60 -9.47
CA ARG A 62 -5.62 5.99 -8.45
C ARG A 62 -4.57 6.94 -7.92
N HIS A 63 -3.91 7.68 -8.82
CA HIS A 63 -2.92 8.66 -8.43
C HIS A 63 -3.52 9.72 -7.50
N ARG A 64 -4.69 10.26 -7.87
CA ARG A 64 -5.42 11.24 -7.04
C ARG A 64 -5.88 10.67 -5.71
N VAL A 65 -6.36 9.42 -5.68
CA VAL A 65 -6.69 8.73 -4.41
C VAL A 65 -5.44 8.59 -3.53
N GLY A 66 -4.28 8.31 -4.13
CA GLY A 66 -2.98 8.32 -3.44
C GLY A 66 -2.66 9.68 -2.81
N GLU A 67 -2.83 10.77 -3.57
CA GLU A 67 -2.59 12.14 -3.10
C GLU A 67 -3.57 12.58 -2.01
N VAL A 68 -4.85 12.26 -2.16
CA VAL A 68 -5.89 12.52 -1.15
C VAL A 68 -5.56 11.77 0.15
N ASN A 69 -5.19 10.50 0.07
CA ASN A 69 -4.81 9.72 1.25
C ASN A 69 -3.48 10.19 1.87
N ALA A 70 -2.54 10.73 1.08
CA ALA A 70 -1.31 11.33 1.60
C ALA A 70 -1.60 12.63 2.35
N ARG A 71 -2.45 13.50 1.78
CA ARG A 71 -2.92 14.73 2.44
C ARG A 71 -3.68 14.43 3.73
N LEU A 72 -4.56 13.43 3.70
CA LEU A 72 -5.26 12.93 4.87
C LEU A 72 -4.28 12.49 5.97
N GLY A 73 -3.25 11.72 5.61
CA GLY A 73 -2.21 11.29 6.56
C GLY A 73 -1.56 12.48 7.26
N ALA A 74 -1.10 13.46 6.49
CA ALA A 74 -0.49 14.68 7.04
C ALA A 74 -1.46 15.49 7.93
N GLN A 75 -2.74 15.54 7.59
CA GLN A 75 -3.77 16.20 8.42
C GLN A 75 -4.04 15.44 9.72
N LEU A 76 -4.10 14.10 9.66
CA LEU A 76 -4.32 13.25 10.83
C LEU A 76 -3.12 13.28 11.79
N ASP A 77 -1.89 13.37 11.28
CA ASP A 77 -0.68 13.51 12.11
C ASP A 77 -0.69 14.80 12.96
N ILE A 78 -1.38 15.85 12.51
CA ILE A 78 -1.53 17.11 13.24
C ILE A 78 -2.63 17.01 14.32
N VAL A 79 -3.72 16.31 14.03
CA VAL A 79 -4.96 16.31 14.85
C VAL A 79 -5.03 15.10 15.81
N THR A 80 -4.15 14.11 15.63
CA THR A 80 -4.19 12.85 16.35
C THR A 80 -2.80 12.53 16.90
N PRO A 81 -2.53 12.70 18.22
CA PRO A 81 -1.48 11.93 18.87
C PRO A 81 -1.73 10.44 18.56
N LYS A 82 -0.67 9.74 18.13
CA LYS A 82 -0.73 8.32 17.78
C LYS A 82 -1.43 7.57 18.91
N PRO A 83 -2.51 6.81 18.64
CA PRO A 83 -3.21 6.11 19.71
C PRO A 83 -2.26 5.12 20.38
N GLU A 84 -2.00 5.32 21.67
CA GLU A 84 -1.38 4.32 22.53
C GLU A 84 -2.41 3.20 22.77
N GLY A 85 -2.48 2.26 21.83
CA GLY A 85 -3.42 1.15 21.85
C GLY A 85 -2.98 0.06 20.88
N ARG A 86 -2.37 -1.00 21.41
CA ARG A 86 -1.63 -2.04 20.68
C ARG A 86 -2.51 -2.87 19.73
N LEU A 87 -2.46 -2.52 18.44
CA LEU A 87 -2.43 -3.55 17.39
C LEU A 87 -1.09 -4.32 17.53
N PRO A 88 -0.95 -5.54 16.98
CA PRO A 88 0.38 -6.13 16.84
C PRO A 88 1.22 -5.14 16.03
N GLU A 89 2.16 -4.48 16.71
CA GLU A 89 3.10 -3.50 16.13
C GLU A 89 3.65 -3.96 14.77
N PRO A 90 3.94 -5.26 14.53
CA PRO A 90 4.45 -5.72 13.23
C PRO A 90 3.45 -5.61 12.06
N LEU A 91 2.16 -5.89 12.28
CA LEU A 91 1.16 -5.88 11.18
C LEU A 91 0.90 -4.45 10.68
N GLU A 92 0.78 -3.50 11.60
CA GLU A 92 0.60 -2.09 11.24
C GLU A 92 1.88 -1.44 10.75
N GLN A 93 3.04 -1.81 11.28
CA GLN A 93 4.33 -1.35 10.76
C GLN A 93 4.52 -1.81 9.30
N ALA A 94 4.25 -3.08 9.00
CA ALA A 94 4.34 -3.59 7.63
C ALA A 94 3.30 -2.93 6.70
N ARG A 95 2.09 -2.66 7.20
CA ARG A 95 1.08 -1.93 6.43
C ARG A 95 1.54 -0.49 6.14
N GLN A 96 2.11 0.20 7.13
CA GLN A 96 2.62 1.55 6.98
C GLN A 96 3.77 1.58 5.96
N GLU A 97 4.74 0.68 6.08
CA GLU A 97 5.85 0.56 5.14
C GLU A 97 5.37 0.30 3.70
N TYR A 98 4.37 -0.58 3.52
CA TYR A 98 3.75 -0.79 2.22
C TYR A 98 3.13 0.49 1.64
N TYR A 99 2.42 1.27 2.46
CA TYR A 99 1.86 2.54 2.02
C TYR A 99 2.94 3.57 1.69
N ASP A 100 4.03 3.60 2.44
CA ASP A 100 5.15 4.50 2.17
C ASP A 100 5.84 4.14 0.85
N ILE A 101 5.97 2.86 0.52
CA ILE A 101 6.46 2.40 -0.79
C ILE A 101 5.51 2.85 -1.91
N ILE A 102 4.18 2.69 -1.75
CA ILE A 102 3.21 3.11 -2.77
C ILE A 102 3.22 4.64 -2.98
N ARG A 103 3.50 5.40 -1.92
CA ARG A 103 3.61 6.86 -1.97
C ARG A 103 4.92 7.36 -2.56
N ALA A 104 5.98 6.56 -2.49
CA ALA A 104 7.25 6.88 -3.12
C ALA A 104 7.05 6.92 -4.65
N LYS A 105 7.09 8.14 -5.20
CA LYS A 105 7.08 8.35 -6.65
C LYS A 105 8.49 8.12 -7.19
N ASP A 106 8.58 7.46 -8.34
CA ASP A 106 9.81 7.34 -9.13
C ASP A 106 10.19 8.68 -9.78
N GLU A 107 11.30 8.68 -10.52
CA GLU A 107 11.79 9.85 -11.26
C GLU A 107 10.79 10.40 -12.30
N PHE A 108 9.78 9.62 -12.67
CA PHE A 108 8.71 9.99 -13.61
C PHE A 108 7.38 10.31 -12.90
N GLY A 109 7.37 10.41 -11.57
CA GLY A 109 6.17 10.72 -10.80
C GLY A 109 5.20 9.55 -10.65
N ARG A 110 5.61 8.32 -10.97
CA ARG A 110 4.78 7.11 -10.91
C ARG A 110 5.07 6.31 -9.66
N THR A 111 4.09 5.60 -9.13
CA THR A 111 4.33 4.64 -8.04
C THR A 111 5.21 3.49 -8.54
N ASP A 112 6.24 3.15 -7.76
CA ASP A 112 7.07 1.96 -8.00
C ASP A 112 6.33 0.69 -7.56
N TRP A 113 5.46 0.20 -8.44
CA TRP A 113 4.67 -0.99 -8.17
C TRP A 113 5.51 -2.25 -8.05
N ASP A 114 6.62 -2.36 -8.79
CA ASP A 114 7.52 -3.49 -8.67
C ASP A 114 8.04 -3.56 -7.22
N ARG A 115 8.50 -2.45 -6.63
CA ARG A 115 8.92 -2.41 -5.22
C ARG A 115 7.80 -2.73 -4.23
N ALA A 116 6.59 -2.24 -4.47
CA ALA A 116 5.43 -2.53 -3.62
C ALA A 116 5.08 -4.03 -3.63
N ASP A 117 5.18 -4.66 -4.80
CA ASP A 117 4.93 -6.09 -4.97
C ASP A 117 6.08 -6.92 -4.40
N GLU A 118 7.35 -6.51 -4.57
CA GLU A 118 8.50 -7.14 -3.90
C GLU A 118 8.30 -7.18 -2.39
N PHE A 119 7.86 -6.06 -1.80
CA PHE A 119 7.57 -5.99 -0.38
C PHE A 119 6.50 -7.02 0.02
N LEU A 120 5.34 -7.05 -0.65
CA LEU A 120 4.26 -7.98 -0.32
C LEU A 120 4.64 -9.45 -0.55
N ALA A 121 5.47 -9.74 -1.55
CA ALA A 121 5.98 -11.09 -1.83
C ALA A 121 6.91 -11.61 -0.72
N ASP A 122 7.61 -10.70 -0.05
CA ASP A 122 8.50 -10.99 1.08
C ASP A 122 7.75 -11.09 2.42
N GLN A 123 6.53 -10.55 2.51
CA GLN A 123 5.71 -10.65 3.72
C GLN A 123 5.08 -12.04 3.91
N PRO A 124 4.92 -12.51 5.17
CA PRO A 124 4.10 -13.66 5.50
C PRO A 124 2.66 -13.53 4.98
N ALA A 125 2.01 -14.66 4.69
CA ALA A 125 0.64 -14.69 4.14
C ALA A 125 -0.36 -13.92 5.02
N GLU A 126 -0.21 -14.02 6.35
CA GLU A 126 -1.03 -13.29 7.32
C GLU A 126 -0.91 -11.77 7.18
N VAL A 127 0.32 -11.25 7.05
CA VAL A 127 0.57 -9.80 6.86
C VAL A 127 -0.04 -9.33 5.55
N ARG A 128 0.14 -10.10 4.48
CA ARG A 128 -0.43 -9.78 3.15
C ARG A 128 -1.95 -9.71 3.21
N GLN A 129 -2.59 -10.73 3.79
CA GLN A 129 -4.05 -10.75 3.96
C GLN A 129 -4.54 -9.60 4.84
N TYR A 130 -3.80 -9.25 5.90
CA TYR A 130 -4.14 -8.11 6.75
C TYR A 130 -4.18 -6.80 5.95
N ILE A 131 -3.11 -6.51 5.20
CA ILE A 131 -3.00 -5.30 4.36
C ILE A 131 -4.14 -5.28 3.34
N GLU A 132 -4.36 -6.39 2.64
CA GLU A 132 -5.38 -6.47 1.59
C GLU A 132 -6.80 -6.35 2.13
N ASN A 133 -7.12 -6.96 3.27
CA ASN A 133 -8.44 -6.88 3.91
C ASN A 133 -8.74 -5.47 4.40
N LYS A 134 -7.75 -4.78 5.00
CA LYS A 134 -7.89 -3.37 5.41
C LYS A 134 -8.14 -2.46 4.22
N GLN A 135 -7.44 -2.69 3.12
CA GLN A 135 -7.68 -1.94 1.88
C GLN A 135 -9.09 -2.18 1.33
N GLU A 136 -9.55 -3.43 1.31
CA GLU A 136 -10.90 -3.76 0.83
C GLU A 136 -11.98 -3.10 1.66
N LEU A 137 -11.85 -3.16 2.99
CA LEU A 137 -12.79 -2.54 3.91
C LEU A 137 -12.85 -1.03 3.69
N ALA A 138 -11.69 -0.38 3.56
CA ALA A 138 -11.62 1.06 3.31
C ALA A 138 -12.24 1.46 1.96
N ILE A 139 -12.15 0.59 0.94
CA ILE A 139 -12.80 0.81 -0.36
C ILE A 139 -14.32 0.64 -0.24
N ARG A 140 -14.79 -0.40 0.44
CA ARG A 140 -16.22 -0.70 0.61
C ARG A 140 -16.98 0.37 1.41
N GLN A 141 -16.27 1.14 2.22
CA GLN A 141 -16.85 2.27 2.97
C GLN A 141 -17.06 3.51 2.10
N LEU A 142 -16.52 3.56 0.88
CA LEU A 142 -16.69 4.70 -0.02
C LEU A 142 -18.07 4.65 -0.71
N PRO A 143 -18.69 5.80 -0.99
CA PRO A 143 -19.88 5.86 -1.84
C PRO A 143 -19.62 5.47 -3.30
N GLU A 144 -20.67 5.06 -4.01
CA GLU A 144 -20.62 4.94 -5.47
C GLU A 144 -20.49 6.34 -6.14
N PRO A 145 -19.82 6.47 -7.30
CA PRO A 145 -19.20 5.41 -8.11
C PRO A 145 -17.77 4.99 -7.67
N ALA A 146 -17.26 5.55 -6.57
CA ALA A 146 -15.86 5.37 -6.19
C ALA A 146 -15.54 3.96 -5.71
N SER A 147 -16.41 3.36 -4.88
CA SER A 147 -16.23 1.99 -4.41
C SER A 147 -16.23 0.99 -5.57
N GLY A 148 -17.18 1.08 -6.50
CA GLY A 148 -17.23 0.22 -7.69
C GLY A 148 -15.95 0.27 -8.52
N LEU A 149 -15.47 1.48 -8.86
CA LEU A 149 -14.24 1.66 -9.64
C LEU A 149 -12.98 1.16 -8.92
N LEU A 150 -12.88 1.39 -7.62
CA LEU A 150 -11.72 0.96 -6.83
C LEU A 150 -11.71 -0.56 -6.57
N LEU A 151 -12.89 -1.20 -6.46
CA LEU A 151 -13.01 -2.65 -6.42
C LEU A 151 -12.65 -3.27 -7.77
N GLU A 152 -13.10 -2.68 -8.88
CA GLU A 152 -12.73 -3.15 -10.23
C GLU A 152 -11.21 -3.10 -10.44
N LEU A 153 -10.58 -2.01 -10.01
CA LEU A 153 -9.13 -1.89 -10.01
C LEU A 153 -8.49 -2.99 -9.16
N ARG A 154 -8.96 -3.24 -7.94
CA ARG A 154 -8.47 -4.36 -7.10
C ARG A 154 -8.63 -5.71 -7.81
N ASP A 155 -9.68 -5.93 -8.57
CA ASP A 155 -9.84 -7.17 -9.34
C ASP A 155 -8.87 -7.26 -10.51
N VAL A 156 -8.58 -6.13 -11.17
CA VAL A 156 -7.49 -6.05 -12.15
C VAL A 156 -6.17 -6.47 -11.52
N ARG A 157 -5.88 -5.97 -10.32
CA ARG A 157 -4.69 -6.33 -9.54
C ARG A 157 -4.54 -7.85 -9.40
N LYS A 158 -5.61 -8.53 -8.97
CA LYS A 158 -5.63 -10.00 -8.82
C LYS A 158 -5.43 -10.72 -10.15
N LYS A 159 -6.03 -10.24 -11.24
CA LYS A 159 -5.84 -10.83 -12.58
C LYS A 159 -4.40 -10.72 -13.09
N LEU A 160 -3.63 -9.76 -12.59
CA LEU A 160 -2.22 -9.55 -12.92
C LEU A 160 -1.26 -10.35 -12.02
N GLU A 161 -1.74 -11.01 -10.96
CA GLU A 161 -0.93 -11.81 -10.05
C GLU A 161 0.01 -12.82 -10.76
N PRO A 162 -0.44 -13.57 -11.78
CA PRO A 162 0.45 -14.49 -12.50
C PRO A 162 1.62 -13.81 -13.19
N TYR A 163 1.49 -12.54 -13.58
CA TYR A 163 2.57 -11.75 -14.18
C TYR A 163 3.61 -11.34 -13.13
N TRP A 164 3.18 -11.09 -11.90
CA TRP A 164 4.07 -10.72 -10.80
C TRP A 164 4.86 -11.92 -10.28
N ASP A 165 4.19 -13.06 -10.15
CA ASP A 165 4.78 -14.32 -9.67
C ASP A 165 5.94 -14.82 -10.55
N ILE A 166 6.05 -14.34 -11.79
CA ILE A 166 7.19 -14.65 -12.67
C ILE A 166 8.53 -14.35 -11.99
N ARG A 167 8.63 -13.26 -11.23
CA ARG A 167 9.87 -12.91 -10.51
C ARG A 167 10.20 -13.99 -9.49
N ASP A 168 9.25 -14.31 -8.63
CA ASP A 168 9.40 -15.28 -7.57
C ASP A 168 9.73 -16.68 -8.10
N GLN A 169 9.03 -17.12 -9.14
CA GLN A 169 9.28 -18.41 -9.81
C GLN A 169 10.71 -18.49 -10.38
N VAL A 170 11.22 -17.39 -10.95
CA VAL A 170 12.58 -17.34 -11.46
C VAL A 170 13.59 -17.31 -10.30
N LEU A 171 13.37 -16.48 -9.27
CA LEU A 171 14.28 -16.44 -8.12
C LEU A 171 14.36 -17.79 -7.40
N GLU A 172 13.24 -18.50 -7.25
CA GLU A 172 13.19 -19.84 -6.67
C GLU A 172 13.97 -20.85 -7.52
N ARG A 173 13.78 -20.83 -8.85
CA ARG A 173 14.52 -21.69 -9.78
C ARG A 173 16.05 -21.50 -9.69
N TYR A 174 16.50 -20.29 -9.42
CA TYR A 174 17.92 -19.98 -9.27
C TYR A 174 18.42 -20.16 -7.82
N GLY A 175 17.59 -20.61 -6.88
CA GLY A 175 17.97 -20.76 -5.47
C GLY A 175 18.25 -19.42 -4.78
N LEU A 176 17.70 -18.32 -5.30
CA LEU A 176 17.93 -16.95 -4.82
C LEU A 176 16.83 -16.45 -3.89
N LYS A 177 15.61 -17.01 -3.98
CA LYS A 177 14.44 -16.50 -3.23
C LYS A 177 14.67 -16.52 -1.72
N ASP A 178 14.98 -17.68 -1.15
CA ASP A 178 15.21 -17.81 0.29
C ASP A 178 16.51 -17.12 0.74
N ARG A 179 17.53 -17.13 -0.13
CA ARG A 179 18.79 -16.41 0.11
C ARG A 179 18.56 -14.90 0.26
N LEU A 180 17.75 -14.31 -0.61
CA LEU A 180 17.37 -12.89 -0.53
C LEU A 180 16.53 -12.61 0.72
N ARG A 181 15.59 -13.49 1.07
CA ARG A 181 14.76 -13.34 2.27
C ARG A 181 15.58 -13.33 3.56
N ALA A 182 16.65 -14.13 3.61
CA ALA A 182 17.57 -14.19 4.74
C ALA A 182 18.48 -12.95 4.88
N MET A 183 18.58 -12.09 3.85
CA MET A 183 19.40 -10.88 3.87
C MET A 183 18.64 -9.69 4.45
N THR A 184 19.36 -8.79 5.12
CA THR A 184 18.88 -7.45 5.50
C THR A 184 18.67 -6.55 4.26
N PRO A 185 17.88 -5.45 4.35
CA PRO A 185 17.66 -4.56 3.21
C PRO A 185 18.97 -4.05 2.57
N ALA A 186 19.94 -3.61 3.37
CA ALA A 186 21.24 -3.13 2.86
C ALA A 186 22.05 -4.24 2.16
N GLU A 187 22.03 -5.46 2.69
CA GLU A 187 22.69 -6.61 2.06
C GLU A 187 22.03 -6.99 0.74
N ARG A 188 20.69 -6.92 0.66
CA ARG A 188 19.95 -7.15 -0.57
C ARG A 188 20.36 -6.13 -1.63
N ASP A 189 20.42 -4.84 -1.28
CA ASP A 189 20.79 -3.80 -2.24
C ASP A 189 22.20 -4.04 -2.81
N GLN A 190 23.17 -4.38 -1.95
CA GLN A 190 24.52 -4.71 -2.39
C GLN A 190 24.56 -6.00 -3.23
N PHE A 191 23.81 -7.02 -2.84
CA PHE A 191 23.69 -8.29 -3.56
C PHE A 191 23.09 -8.10 -4.96
N LYS A 192 22.01 -7.32 -5.06
CA LYS A 192 21.31 -6.99 -6.31
C LYS A 192 22.24 -6.33 -7.34
N LEU A 193 23.25 -5.57 -6.88
CA LEU A 193 24.22 -4.88 -7.73
C LEU A 193 25.41 -5.76 -8.14
N SER A 194 25.84 -6.67 -7.27
CA SER A 194 27.13 -7.37 -7.41
C SER A 194 27.02 -8.84 -7.86
N ASP A 195 25.87 -9.49 -7.66
CA ASP A 195 25.73 -10.92 -7.92
C ASP A 195 25.36 -11.22 -9.38
N ARG A 196 26.21 -11.99 -10.06
CA ARG A 196 26.03 -12.39 -11.46
C ARG A 196 24.82 -13.30 -11.67
N GLN A 197 24.48 -14.15 -10.70
CA GLN A 197 23.36 -15.07 -10.80
C GLN A 197 22.04 -14.30 -10.64
N TYR A 198 21.99 -13.32 -9.74
CA TYR A 198 20.88 -12.38 -9.63
C TYR A 198 20.66 -11.59 -10.93
N ALA A 199 21.73 -11.04 -11.52
CA ALA A 199 21.62 -10.33 -12.81
C ALA A 199 21.06 -11.23 -13.94
N ARG A 200 21.47 -12.50 -13.98
CA ARG A 200 20.94 -13.50 -14.92
C ARG A 200 19.46 -13.81 -14.65
N ALA A 201 19.09 -14.00 -13.39
CA ALA A 201 17.71 -14.22 -12.98
C ALA A 201 16.82 -13.04 -13.44
N MET A 202 17.21 -11.79 -13.17
CA MET A 202 16.45 -10.61 -13.59
C MET A 202 16.33 -10.45 -15.12
N THR A 203 17.36 -10.88 -15.86
CA THR A 203 17.28 -10.96 -17.34
C THR A 203 16.23 -11.97 -17.79
N GLU A 204 16.17 -13.14 -17.16
CA GLU A 204 15.13 -14.13 -17.44
C GLU A 204 13.73 -13.65 -17.02
N VAL A 205 13.61 -12.97 -15.88
CA VAL A 205 12.35 -12.34 -15.44
C VAL A 205 11.81 -11.40 -16.52
N ARG A 206 12.64 -10.46 -17.00
CA ARG A 206 12.25 -9.53 -18.08
C ARG A 206 11.78 -10.28 -19.32
N ARG A 207 12.55 -11.28 -19.78
CA ARG A 207 12.19 -12.09 -20.95
C ARG A 207 10.85 -12.82 -20.77
N ARG A 208 10.60 -13.41 -19.60
CA ARG A 208 9.35 -14.13 -19.31
C ARG A 208 8.16 -13.19 -19.18
N LYS A 209 8.32 -12.04 -18.50
CA LYS A 209 7.31 -10.98 -18.40
C LYS A 209 6.91 -10.47 -19.79
N ASP A 210 7.87 -10.21 -20.68
CA ASP A 210 7.61 -9.81 -22.06
C ASP A 210 6.89 -10.89 -22.88
N GLN A 211 7.27 -12.15 -22.73
CA GLN A 211 6.61 -13.27 -23.40
C GLN A 211 5.19 -13.48 -22.88
N TRP A 212 4.97 -13.34 -21.58
CA TRP A 212 3.65 -13.44 -20.96
C TRP A 212 2.71 -12.37 -21.52
N ARG A 213 3.13 -11.10 -21.51
CA ARG A 213 2.33 -9.98 -22.02
C ARG A 213 1.95 -10.15 -23.51
N ARG A 214 2.83 -10.76 -24.32
CA ARG A 214 2.53 -11.08 -25.73
C ARG A 214 1.45 -12.14 -25.90
N ARG A 215 1.36 -13.09 -24.95
CA ARG A 215 0.41 -14.22 -24.98
C ARG A 215 -0.93 -13.86 -24.31
N HIS A 216 -0.90 -12.95 -23.35
CA HIS A 216 -2.02 -12.54 -22.51
C HIS A 216 -2.43 -11.10 -22.83
N LEU A 217 -2.99 -10.88 -24.03
CA LEU A 217 -3.28 -9.54 -24.56
C LEU A 217 -4.42 -8.81 -23.83
N GLN A 218 -5.34 -9.55 -23.21
CA GLN A 218 -6.41 -8.91 -22.42
C GLN A 218 -5.84 -8.38 -21.12
N GLU A 219 -5.02 -9.18 -20.46
CA GLU A 219 -4.32 -8.82 -19.24
C GLU A 219 -3.24 -7.75 -19.49
N ASP A 220 -2.63 -7.72 -20.69
CA ASP A 220 -1.73 -6.62 -21.09
C ASP A 220 -2.45 -5.26 -21.07
N LYS A 221 -3.72 -5.22 -21.49
CA LYS A 221 -4.55 -4.02 -21.41
C LYS A 221 -4.89 -3.66 -19.97
N LEU A 222 -5.22 -4.66 -19.15
CA LEU A 222 -5.49 -4.44 -17.74
C LEU A 222 -4.28 -3.86 -17.00
N GLY A 223 -3.06 -4.26 -17.35
CA GLY A 223 -1.85 -3.66 -16.78
C GLY A 223 -1.59 -2.22 -17.23
N VAL A 224 -2.07 -1.82 -18.42
CA VAL A 224 -2.12 -0.40 -18.81
C VAL A 224 -3.18 0.35 -17.98
N GLU A 225 -4.39 -0.20 -17.85
CA GLU A 225 -5.46 0.39 -17.04
C GLU A 225 -5.09 0.53 -15.57
N TRP A 226 -4.31 -0.41 -15.05
CA TRP A 226 -3.76 -0.34 -13.70
C TRP A 226 -2.65 0.69 -13.57
N GLY A 227 -1.89 0.94 -14.65
CA GLY A 227 -0.75 1.86 -14.66
C GLY A 227 0.61 1.19 -14.39
N TYR A 228 0.74 -0.13 -14.58
CA TYR A 228 2.03 -0.83 -14.49
C TYR A 228 2.97 -0.48 -15.65
N TRP A 229 2.42 -0.31 -16.85
CA TRP A 229 3.20 0.07 -18.04
C TRP A 229 2.43 1.03 -18.92
N SER A 230 3.18 1.91 -19.59
CA SER A 230 2.63 3.03 -20.35
C SER A 230 2.20 2.69 -21.78
N LYS A 231 2.51 1.49 -22.29
CA LYS A 231 2.21 1.09 -23.68
C LYS A 231 1.80 -0.37 -23.79
N LEU A 232 0.81 -0.62 -24.65
CA LEU A 232 0.46 -1.96 -25.10
C LEU A 232 1.60 -2.54 -25.94
N ILE A 233 1.81 -3.85 -25.86
CA ILE A 233 2.83 -4.54 -26.67
C ILE A 233 2.60 -4.41 -28.19
N ARG A 234 1.40 -4.01 -28.61
CA ARG A 234 1.03 -3.87 -30.03
C ARG A 234 1.75 -2.75 -30.78
N ASP A 235 2.32 -1.76 -30.11
CA ASP A 235 2.94 -0.59 -30.77
C ASP A 235 4.43 -0.79 -31.11
N ARG A 236 4.92 -2.04 -31.14
CA ARG A 236 6.25 -2.40 -31.65
C ARG A 236 6.14 -3.43 -32.77
N ARG A 237 5.72 -2.99 -33.95
CA ARG A 237 5.99 -3.64 -35.24
C ARG A 237 6.34 -2.59 -36.26
#